data_AF-A0A1V2I7J6-F1
#
_entry.id   AF-A0A1V2I7J6-F1
#
_cell.length_a   1.000
_cell.length_b   1.000
_cell.length_c   1.000
_cell.angle_alpha   90.00
_cell.angle_beta   90.00
_cell.angle_gamma   90.00
#
_symmetry.space_group_name_H-M   'P 1'
#
loop_
_entity.id
_entity.type
_entity.pdbx_description
1 polymer ?
#
loop_
_entity_poly.entity_id
_entity_poly.type
_entity_poly.pdbx_seq_one_letter_code
_entity_poly.pdbx_strand_id
1 'polypeptide(L)'
;MVATRVTDHDWLAEQIRLRAGIWNIDDQHVLATLWWYSASAVLLNPSLASLALTGHSLSPRLEDLVLHHTPSSRFRGSHSTAVLDGGIDHLAAELRASLATAIGAVAAFTKGRPAPLWAIATDAIAGRLLWAGQATGRVEHATALAAGLVARIGPPLPRPRYADVEVGHNRSHRLVHRASCCLLYRVPSETMCTDCPRRAAVDRALGLSTAAPPLRHGERGP
;
A
#
# COMPACT_ATOMS: atom_id res chain seq x y z
N MET A 1 2.94 -16.17 -10.07
CA MET A 1 3.18 -15.50 -11.37
C MET A 1 4.25 -14.43 -11.19
N VAL A 2 5.23 -14.33 -12.07
CA VAL A 2 6.29 -13.30 -11.99
C VAL A 2 5.69 -11.90 -12.13
N ALA A 3 6.16 -10.94 -11.35
CA ALA A 3 5.57 -9.60 -11.25
C ALA A 3 5.79 -8.76 -12.52
N THR A 4 6.75 -9.10 -13.38
CA THR A 4 6.89 -8.45 -14.71
C THR A 4 5.62 -8.51 -15.54
N ARG A 5 4.71 -9.47 -15.31
CA ARG A 5 3.40 -9.52 -15.96
C ARG A 5 2.55 -8.25 -15.74
N VAL A 6 2.81 -7.44 -14.71
CA VAL A 6 2.10 -6.16 -14.52
C VAL A 6 2.36 -5.15 -15.65
N THR A 7 3.39 -5.36 -16.46
CA THR A 7 3.71 -4.52 -17.64
C THR A 7 3.11 -5.05 -18.93
N ASP A 8 2.57 -6.28 -18.92
CA ASP A 8 1.88 -6.89 -20.05
C ASP A 8 0.48 -6.27 -20.15
N HIS A 9 0.24 -5.57 -21.27
CA HIS A 9 -1.00 -4.83 -21.50
C HIS A 9 -2.24 -5.74 -21.45
N ASP A 10 -2.18 -6.90 -22.11
CA ASP A 10 -3.34 -7.78 -22.25
C ASP A 10 -3.63 -8.49 -20.93
N TRP A 11 -2.56 -8.87 -20.21
CA TRP A 11 -2.71 -9.38 -18.86
C TRP A 11 -3.36 -8.36 -17.92
N LEU A 12 -2.89 -7.11 -17.94
CA LEU A 12 -3.43 -6.02 -17.11
C LEU A 12 -4.89 -5.73 -17.47
N ALA A 13 -5.22 -5.70 -18.76
CA ALA A 13 -6.58 -5.55 -19.26
C ALA A 13 -7.51 -6.62 -18.69
N GLU A 14 -7.07 -7.89 -18.72
CA GLU A 14 -7.83 -9.00 -18.17
C GLU A 14 -7.99 -8.88 -16.65
N GLN A 15 -6.94 -8.48 -15.91
CA GLN A 15 -7.05 -8.29 -14.47
C GLN A 15 -8.07 -7.21 -14.09
N ILE A 16 -8.16 -6.14 -14.89
CA ILE A 16 -9.10 -5.04 -14.69
C ILE A 16 -10.51 -5.46 -15.08
N ARG A 17 -10.68 -6.19 -16.19
CA ARG A 17 -11.96 -6.77 -16.60
C ARG A 17 -12.53 -7.70 -15.52
N LEU A 18 -11.71 -8.55 -14.90
CA LEU A 18 -12.12 -9.42 -13.80
C LEU A 18 -12.58 -8.62 -12.57
N ARG A 19 -12.03 -7.42 -12.34
CA ARG A 19 -12.45 -6.52 -11.26
C ARG A 19 -13.80 -5.87 -11.53
N ALA A 20 -14.15 -5.62 -12.80
CA ALA A 20 -15.46 -5.11 -13.18
C ALA A 20 -16.59 -6.01 -12.64
N GLY A 21 -16.43 -7.34 -12.75
CA GLY A 21 -17.40 -8.30 -12.23
C GLY A 21 -17.48 -8.35 -10.70
N ILE A 22 -16.41 -8.02 -9.99
CA ILE A 22 -16.40 -7.96 -8.51
C ILE A 22 -17.15 -6.72 -8.01
N TRP A 23 -16.90 -5.58 -8.66
CA TRP A 23 -17.39 -4.28 -8.20
C TRP A 23 -18.67 -3.83 -8.90
N ASN A 24 -19.12 -4.57 -9.92
CA ASN A 24 -20.27 -4.25 -10.75
C ASN A 24 -20.22 -2.81 -11.31
N ILE A 25 -19.05 -2.43 -11.85
CA ILE A 25 -18.80 -1.16 -12.52
C ILE A 25 -17.98 -1.38 -13.79
N ASP A 26 -18.02 -0.43 -14.71
CA ASP A 26 -17.30 -0.43 -15.99
C ASP A 26 -16.26 0.70 -16.14
N ASP A 27 -16.21 1.65 -15.19
CA ASP A 27 -15.20 2.73 -15.17
C ASP A 27 -13.78 2.14 -15.00
N GLN A 28 -13.07 1.99 -16.12
CA GLN A 28 -11.73 1.42 -16.17
C GLN A 28 -10.72 2.20 -15.35
N HIS A 29 -10.88 3.52 -15.21
CA HIS A 29 -9.97 4.33 -14.40
C HIS A 29 -10.13 4.00 -12.91
N VAL A 30 -11.37 3.86 -12.43
CA VAL A 30 -11.66 3.44 -11.06
C VAL A 30 -11.14 2.02 -10.81
N LEU A 31 -11.45 1.09 -11.72
CA LEU A 31 -11.04 -0.31 -11.60
C LEU A 31 -9.51 -0.48 -11.59
N ALA A 32 -8.80 0.20 -12.49
CA ALA A 32 -7.33 0.19 -12.54
C ALA A 32 -6.71 0.80 -11.27
N THR A 33 -7.29 1.89 -10.76
CA THR A 33 -6.83 2.54 -9.52
C THR A 33 -7.03 1.63 -8.30
N LEU A 34 -8.18 0.95 -8.19
CA LEU A 34 -8.46 -0.02 -7.14
C LEU A 34 -7.56 -1.27 -7.24
N TRP A 35 -7.31 -1.71 -8.46
CA TRP A 35 -6.37 -2.79 -8.72
C TRP A 35 -4.96 -2.39 -8.28
N TRP A 36 -4.47 -1.21 -8.66
CA TRP A 36 -3.16 -0.70 -8.26
C TRP A 36 -3.05 -0.50 -6.75
N TYR A 37 -4.09 0.01 -6.10
CA TYR A 37 -4.17 0.10 -4.64
C TYR A 37 -3.92 -1.25 -3.96
N SER A 38 -4.48 -2.34 -4.50
CA SER A 38 -4.23 -3.69 -4.00
C SER A 38 -2.84 -4.22 -4.37
N ALA A 39 -2.45 -4.04 -5.65
CA ALA A 39 -1.23 -4.59 -6.22
C ALA A 39 0.03 -3.99 -5.58
N SER A 40 0.08 -2.66 -5.44
CA SER A 40 1.21 -1.93 -4.87
C SER A 40 1.57 -2.42 -3.46
N ALA A 41 0.57 -2.57 -2.58
CA ALA A 41 0.79 -3.09 -1.25
C ALA A 41 1.40 -4.51 -1.27
N VAL A 42 0.97 -5.36 -2.21
CA VAL A 42 1.48 -6.73 -2.34
C VAL A 42 2.87 -6.76 -2.98
N LEU A 43 3.12 -5.98 -4.02
CA LEU A 43 4.43 -5.86 -4.67
C LEU A 43 5.51 -5.44 -3.67
N LEU A 44 5.20 -4.47 -2.82
CA LEU A 44 6.15 -3.88 -1.88
C LEU A 44 6.39 -4.74 -0.62
N ASN A 45 5.48 -5.66 -0.30
CA ASN A 45 5.50 -6.34 0.99
C ASN A 45 6.79 -7.14 1.28
N PRO A 46 7.34 -7.97 0.36
CA PRO A 46 8.48 -8.81 0.68
C PRO A 46 9.71 -7.99 1.11
N SER A 47 10.05 -6.95 0.35
CA SER A 47 11.20 -6.09 0.64
C SER A 47 11.01 -5.29 1.92
N LEU A 48 9.83 -4.68 2.11
CA LEU A 48 9.56 -3.83 3.27
C LEU A 48 9.45 -4.63 4.56
N ALA A 49 8.77 -5.78 4.54
CA ALA A 49 8.65 -6.63 5.71
C ALA A 49 10.00 -7.21 6.11
N SER A 50 10.79 -7.72 5.16
CA SER A 50 12.14 -8.22 5.45
C SER A 50 13.02 -7.12 6.05
N LEU A 51 13.02 -5.93 5.46
CA LEU A 51 13.80 -4.79 5.97
C LEU A 51 13.41 -4.45 7.41
N ALA A 52 12.12 -4.32 7.69
CA ALA A 52 11.64 -3.95 9.01
C ALA A 52 11.92 -5.01 10.10
N LEU A 53 11.87 -6.29 9.72
CA LEU A 53 12.02 -7.41 10.66
C LEU A 53 13.49 -7.81 10.89
N THR A 54 14.32 -7.73 9.86
CA THR A 54 15.66 -8.33 9.86
C THR A 54 16.79 -7.32 9.60
N GLY A 55 16.46 -6.09 9.18
CA GLY A 55 17.44 -5.12 8.69
C GLY A 55 17.96 -5.41 7.27
N HIS A 56 17.62 -6.56 6.69
CA HIS A 56 18.03 -6.97 5.34
C HIS A 56 16.84 -6.92 4.39
N SER A 57 17.09 -6.52 3.15
CA SER A 57 16.05 -6.36 2.15
C SER A 57 16.00 -7.55 1.20
N LEU A 58 14.79 -7.95 0.83
CA LEU A 58 14.59 -8.79 -0.35
C LEU A 58 14.50 -7.93 -1.60
N SER A 59 14.88 -8.48 -2.76
CA SER A 59 14.83 -7.76 -4.03
C SER A 59 13.41 -7.30 -4.35
N PRO A 60 13.19 -5.99 -4.61
CA PRO A 60 11.92 -5.45 -5.06
C PRO A 60 11.75 -5.51 -6.59
N ARG A 61 12.76 -6.01 -7.32
CA ARG A 61 12.74 -6.07 -8.79
C ARG A 61 11.58 -6.93 -9.27
N LEU A 62 10.92 -6.49 -10.35
CA LEU A 62 9.73 -7.16 -10.85
C LEU A 62 10.01 -8.59 -11.33
N GLU A 63 11.22 -8.85 -11.84
CA GLU A 63 11.69 -10.17 -12.25
C GLU A 63 11.91 -11.13 -11.07
N ASP A 64 12.24 -10.61 -9.89
CA ASP A 64 12.51 -11.42 -8.70
C ASP A 64 11.23 -11.69 -7.89
N LEU A 65 10.17 -10.91 -8.14
CA LEU A 65 8.92 -10.99 -7.39
C LEU A 65 7.93 -11.99 -8.01
N VAL A 66 7.37 -12.83 -7.15
CA VAL A 66 6.28 -13.75 -7.50
C VAL A 66 5.01 -13.35 -6.78
N LEU A 67 3.99 -12.97 -7.55
CA LEU A 67 2.65 -12.62 -7.09
C LEU A 67 1.75 -13.85 -7.01
N HIS A 68 1.12 -14.00 -5.85
CA HIS A 68 0.08 -14.99 -5.59
C HIS A 68 -1.29 -14.33 -5.77
N HIS A 69 -2.04 -14.76 -6.77
CA HIS A 69 -3.35 -14.21 -7.08
C HIS A 69 -4.36 -15.32 -7.36
N THR A 70 -5.64 -15.02 -7.15
CA THR A 70 -6.74 -15.90 -7.53
C THR A 70 -7.12 -15.68 -9.00
N PRO A 71 -7.88 -16.61 -9.61
CA PRO A 71 -8.46 -16.41 -10.94
C PRO A 71 -9.38 -15.17 -11.04
N SER A 72 -9.80 -14.60 -9.91
CA SER A 72 -10.61 -13.39 -9.82
C SER A 72 -9.81 -12.09 -9.64
N SER A 73 -8.52 -12.06 -10.01
CA SER A 73 -7.66 -10.86 -9.91
C SER A 73 -7.40 -10.38 -8.47
N ARG A 74 -7.73 -11.20 -7.45
CA ARG A 74 -7.45 -10.88 -6.04
C ARG A 74 -6.07 -11.39 -5.65
N PHE A 75 -5.25 -10.52 -5.08
CA PHE A 75 -3.95 -10.91 -4.54
C PHE A 75 -4.11 -11.58 -3.17
N ARG A 76 -3.33 -12.64 -2.94
CA ARG A 76 -3.17 -13.33 -1.65
C ARG A 76 -1.87 -12.96 -0.94
N GLY A 77 -0.87 -12.54 -1.71
CA GLY A 77 0.45 -12.17 -1.21
C GLY A 77 1.49 -12.23 -2.31
N SER A 78 2.74 -12.16 -1.90
CA SER A 78 3.89 -12.23 -2.79
C SER A 78 5.10 -12.73 -2.02
N HIS A 79 6.11 -13.17 -2.76
CA HIS A 79 7.46 -13.38 -2.22
C HIS A 79 8.47 -12.88 -3.24
N SER A 80 9.68 -12.60 -2.76
CA SER A 80 10.85 -12.38 -3.62
C SER A 80 11.65 -13.67 -3.67
N THR A 81 12.27 -13.93 -4.81
CA THR A 81 13.15 -15.07 -5.05
C THR A 81 14.63 -14.72 -4.84
N ALA A 82 14.93 -13.45 -4.55
CA ALA A 82 16.29 -12.95 -4.36
C ALA A 82 16.41 -12.03 -3.13
N VAL A 83 17.59 -12.04 -2.52
CA VAL A 83 18.00 -11.06 -1.50
C VAL A 83 18.58 -9.84 -2.22
N LEU A 84 18.44 -8.66 -1.62
CA LEU A 84 19.07 -7.43 -2.09
C LEU A 84 20.21 -7.03 -1.14
N ASP A 85 21.42 -7.10 -1.66
CA ASP A 85 22.61 -6.51 -1.02
C ASP A 85 22.68 -5.00 -1.33
N GLY A 86 23.51 -4.25 -0.61
CA GLY A 86 23.73 -2.82 -0.88
C GLY A 86 22.90 -1.84 -0.04
N GLY A 87 22.14 -2.34 0.94
CA GLY A 87 21.49 -1.52 1.96
C GLY A 87 20.32 -0.67 1.45
N ILE A 88 19.92 0.32 2.26
CA ILE A 88 18.66 1.05 2.05
C ILE A 88 18.68 1.98 0.82
N ASP A 89 19.84 2.51 0.44
CA ASP A 89 19.95 3.38 -0.74
C ASP A 89 19.81 2.57 -2.03
N HIS A 90 20.39 1.37 -2.08
CA HIS A 90 20.19 0.45 -3.20
C HIS A 90 18.73 -0.04 -3.24
N LEU A 91 18.14 -0.38 -2.10
CA LEU A 91 16.70 -0.68 -2.03
C LEU A 91 15.84 0.45 -2.61
N ALA A 92 16.12 1.69 -2.24
CA ALA A 92 15.37 2.84 -2.72
C ALA A 92 15.45 2.98 -4.25
N ALA A 93 16.64 2.76 -4.83
CA ALA A 93 16.83 2.81 -6.28
C ALA A 93 16.03 1.69 -7.01
N GLU A 94 16.08 0.45 -6.51
CA GLU A 94 15.38 -0.68 -7.11
C GLU A 94 13.85 -0.56 -6.96
N LEU A 95 13.39 -0.06 -5.81
CA LEU A 95 11.98 0.27 -5.60
C LEU A 95 11.53 1.37 -6.57
N ARG A 96 12.34 2.42 -6.77
CA ARG A 96 12.04 3.49 -7.73
C ARG A 96 11.87 2.93 -9.13
N ALA A 97 12.81 2.11 -9.60
CA ALA A 97 12.76 1.52 -10.93
C ALA A 97 11.53 0.61 -11.12
N SER A 98 11.25 -0.26 -10.14
CA SER A 98 10.12 -1.19 -10.19
C SER A 98 8.78 -0.47 -10.12
N LEU A 99 8.65 0.53 -9.25
CA LEU A 99 7.45 1.37 -9.16
C LEU A 99 7.24 2.20 -10.43
N ALA A 100 8.28 2.82 -10.98
CA ALA A 100 8.16 3.61 -12.21
C ALA A 100 7.67 2.74 -13.38
N THR A 101 8.20 1.53 -13.49
CA THR A 101 7.82 0.56 -14.52
C THR A 101 6.35 0.14 -14.36
N ALA A 102 5.96 -0.32 -13.16
CA ALA A 102 4.59 -0.77 -12.92
C ALA A 102 3.55 0.37 -13.02
N ILE A 103 3.86 1.55 -12.47
CA ILE A 103 3.00 2.74 -12.55
C ILE A 103 2.87 3.21 -14.00
N GLY A 104 3.96 3.17 -14.77
CA GLY A 104 3.97 3.51 -16.19
C GLY A 104 2.98 2.64 -16.98
N ALA A 105 2.98 1.33 -16.74
CA ALA A 105 2.04 0.40 -17.38
C ALA A 105 0.57 0.72 -17.04
N VAL A 106 0.26 0.94 -15.77
CA VAL A 106 -1.11 1.26 -15.32
C VAL A 106 -1.58 2.63 -15.84
N ALA A 107 -0.69 3.63 -15.81
CA ALA A 107 -0.99 4.95 -16.35
C ALA A 107 -1.24 4.91 -17.86
N ALA A 108 -0.43 4.14 -18.60
CA ALA A 108 -0.61 3.95 -20.04
C ALA A 108 -1.95 3.27 -20.35
N PHE A 109 -2.30 2.20 -19.63
CA PHE A 109 -3.57 1.49 -19.80
C PHE A 109 -4.78 2.42 -19.64
N THR A 110 -4.76 3.27 -18.62
CA THR A 110 -5.87 4.21 -18.35
C THR A 110 -5.79 5.53 -19.11
N LYS A 111 -4.71 5.79 -19.85
CA LYS A 111 -4.34 7.12 -20.38
C LYS A 111 -4.36 8.21 -19.29
N GLY A 112 -4.07 7.81 -18.06
CA GLY A 112 -4.18 8.63 -16.85
C GLY A 112 -2.88 9.30 -16.45
N ARG A 113 -2.96 10.22 -15.49
CA ARG A 113 -1.77 10.81 -14.87
C ARG A 113 -1.12 9.81 -13.90
N PRO A 114 0.21 9.69 -13.86
CA PRO A 114 0.89 8.75 -12.95
C PRO A 114 0.94 9.24 -11.49
N ALA A 115 0.85 10.54 -11.24
CA ALA A 115 1.04 11.12 -9.89
C ALA A 115 0.12 10.53 -8.81
N PRO A 116 -1.20 10.30 -9.04
CA PRO A 116 -2.05 9.61 -8.08
C PRO A 116 -1.59 8.18 -7.75
N LEU A 117 -1.04 7.44 -8.72
CA LEU A 117 -0.54 6.08 -8.52
C LEU A 117 0.73 6.07 -7.66
N TRP A 118 1.58 7.09 -7.78
CA TRP A 118 2.72 7.30 -6.89
C TRP A 118 2.30 7.64 -5.46
N ALA A 119 1.25 8.44 -5.27
CA ALA A 119 0.70 8.69 -3.93
C ALA A 119 0.16 7.39 -3.30
N ILE A 120 -0.46 6.50 -4.09
CA ILE A 120 -0.87 5.16 -3.63
C ILE A 120 0.35 4.35 -3.20
N ALA A 121 1.46 4.40 -3.94
CA ALA A 121 2.69 3.72 -3.56
C ALA A 121 3.27 4.25 -2.24
N THR A 122 3.24 5.57 -1.99
CA THR A 122 3.59 6.14 -0.66
C THR A 122 2.73 5.54 0.45
N ASP A 123 1.40 5.53 0.28
CA ASP A 123 0.49 5.00 1.29
C ASP A 123 0.71 3.50 1.53
N ALA A 124 1.04 2.75 0.47
CA ALA A 124 1.39 1.32 0.56
C ALA A 124 2.70 1.10 1.34
N ILE A 125 3.75 1.88 1.07
CA ILE A 125 5.01 1.83 1.85
C ILE A 125 4.72 2.13 3.32
N ALA A 126 4.01 3.23 3.58
CA ALA A 126 3.66 3.68 4.92
C ALA A 126 2.87 2.63 5.69
N GLY A 127 1.85 2.03 5.06
CA GLY A 127 0.99 1.03 5.67
C GLY A 127 1.70 -0.29 5.95
N ARG A 128 2.54 -0.78 5.03
CA ARG A 128 3.27 -2.04 5.22
C ARG A 128 4.30 -1.95 6.35
N LEU A 129 5.06 -0.85 6.40
CA LEU A 129 6.01 -0.63 7.47
C LEU A 129 5.31 -0.40 8.81
N LEU A 130 4.23 0.41 8.84
CA LEU A 130 3.45 0.60 10.06
C LEU A 130 2.89 -0.73 10.59
N TRP A 131 2.35 -1.58 9.72
CA TRP A 131 1.85 -2.90 10.10
C TRP A 131 2.95 -3.78 10.72
N ALA A 132 4.14 -3.81 10.10
CA ALA A 132 5.29 -4.53 10.66
C ALA A 132 5.70 -3.94 12.03
N GLY A 133 5.76 -2.62 12.15
CA GLY A 133 6.07 -1.92 13.39
C GLY A 133 5.05 -2.21 14.50
N GLN A 134 3.76 -2.26 14.19
CA GLN A 134 2.71 -2.64 15.13
C GLN A 134 2.87 -4.10 15.58
N ALA A 135 3.16 -5.01 14.64
CA ALA A 135 3.36 -6.43 14.93
C ALA A 135 4.58 -6.69 15.84
N THR A 136 5.61 -5.83 15.79
CA THR A 136 6.82 -5.97 16.60
C THR A 136 6.93 -4.97 17.77
N GLY A 137 5.93 -4.12 18.00
CA GLY A 137 6.00 -3.05 19.02
C GLY A 137 7.03 -1.94 18.72
N ARG A 138 7.40 -1.74 17.45
CA ARG A 138 8.41 -0.77 16.98
C ARG A 138 7.81 0.29 16.05
N VAL A 139 6.66 0.86 16.43
CA VAL A 139 5.88 1.79 15.59
C VAL A 139 6.72 3.01 15.17
N GLU A 140 7.38 3.70 16.10
CA GLU A 140 8.17 4.91 15.79
C GLU A 140 9.34 4.63 14.84
N HIS A 141 10.02 3.50 15.05
CA HIS A 141 11.10 3.09 14.15
C HIS A 141 10.57 2.83 12.74
N ALA A 142 9.43 2.14 12.62
CA ALA A 142 8.84 1.80 11.33
C ALA A 142 8.32 3.02 10.56
N THR A 143 7.73 4.01 11.24
CA THR A 143 7.27 5.25 10.60
C THR A 143 8.43 6.15 10.18
N ALA A 144 9.50 6.21 10.97
CA ALA A 144 10.74 6.89 10.60
C ALA A 144 11.41 6.20 9.39
N LEU A 145 11.45 4.86 9.39
CA LEU A 145 11.95 4.07 8.26
C LEU A 145 11.16 4.35 6.98
N ALA A 146 9.83 4.42 7.06
CA ALA A 146 8.98 4.75 5.92
C ALA A 146 9.27 6.15 5.37
N ALA A 147 9.37 7.15 6.24
CA ALA A 147 9.71 8.52 5.84
C ALA A 147 11.11 8.59 5.18
N GLY A 148 12.10 7.93 5.78
CA GLY A 148 13.46 7.89 5.27
C GLY A 148 13.59 7.14 3.95
N LEU A 149 12.83 6.06 3.75
CA LEU A 149 12.81 5.30 2.50
C LEU A 149 12.12 6.07 1.39
N VAL A 150 10.95 6.66 1.65
CA VAL A 150 10.23 7.49 0.66
C VAL A 150 11.06 8.69 0.22
N ALA A 151 11.77 9.34 1.16
CA ALA A 151 12.67 10.45 0.83
C ALA A 151 13.82 10.02 -0.11
N ARG A 152 14.40 8.83 0.11
CA ARG A 152 15.45 8.26 -0.75
C ARG A 152 14.95 7.86 -2.13
N ILE A 153 13.75 7.27 -2.22
CA ILE A 153 13.10 6.99 -3.51
C ILE A 153 12.89 8.31 -4.27
N GLY A 154 12.51 9.37 -3.56
CA GLY A 154 12.41 10.74 -4.08
C GLY A 154 11.13 11.01 -4.87
N PRO A 155 11.02 12.20 -5.49
CA PRO A 155 9.84 12.60 -6.26
C PRO A 155 9.50 11.60 -7.38
N PRO A 156 8.22 11.34 -7.65
CA PRO A 156 7.06 12.14 -7.23
C PRO A 156 6.33 11.61 -5.98
N LEU A 157 6.95 10.76 -5.16
CA LEU A 157 6.30 10.26 -3.94
C LEU A 157 6.07 11.41 -2.95
N PRO A 158 4.84 11.67 -2.49
CA PRO A 158 4.61 12.56 -1.36
C PRO A 158 5.18 11.95 -0.07
N ARG A 159 5.45 12.80 0.92
CA ARG A 159 5.86 12.37 2.27
C ARG A 159 4.73 11.54 2.91
N PRO A 160 5.04 10.37 3.53
CA PRO A 160 4.04 9.60 4.27
C PRO A 160 3.56 10.39 5.50
N ARG A 161 2.28 10.23 5.84
CA ARG A 161 1.65 10.90 6.99
C ARG A 161 0.96 9.86 7.85
N TYR A 162 0.89 10.16 9.14
CA TYR A 162 0.28 9.30 10.15
C TYR A 162 -0.62 10.14 11.05
N ALA A 163 -1.63 9.50 11.63
CA ALA A 163 -2.47 10.07 12.66
C ALA A 163 -2.50 9.11 13.85
N ASP A 164 -2.36 9.66 15.05
CA ASP A 164 -2.55 8.92 16.29
C ASP A 164 -3.98 9.09 16.76
N VAL A 165 -4.53 7.98 17.22
CA VAL A 165 -5.92 7.85 17.63
C VAL A 165 -5.97 7.34 19.05
N GLU A 166 -6.66 8.03 19.94
CA GLU A 166 -6.92 7.51 21.29
C GLU A 166 -7.89 6.32 21.25
N VAL A 167 -7.49 5.21 21.86
CA VAL A 167 -8.28 3.95 21.92
C VAL A 167 -8.65 3.55 23.35
N GLY A 168 -8.34 4.41 24.33
CA GLY A 168 -8.58 4.22 25.75
C GLY A 168 -7.77 5.19 26.61
N HIS A 169 -7.76 4.98 27.93
CA HIS A 169 -6.98 5.83 28.84
C HIS A 169 -5.48 5.65 28.56
N ASN A 170 -4.82 6.70 28.05
CA ASN A 170 -3.39 6.76 27.73
C ASN A 170 -2.89 5.75 26.69
N ARG A 171 -3.76 5.30 25.77
CA ARG A 171 -3.35 4.41 24.68
C ARG A 171 -3.76 4.99 23.35
N SER A 172 -2.79 5.17 22.47
CA SER A 172 -3.02 5.58 21.09
C SER A 172 -2.68 4.47 20.10
N HIS A 173 -3.43 4.43 19.00
CA HIS A 173 -3.19 3.59 17.85
C HIS A 173 -2.83 4.47 16.66
N ARG A 174 -1.67 4.22 16.05
CA ARG A 174 -1.23 4.96 14.88
C ARG A 174 -1.81 4.37 13.61
N LEU A 175 -2.33 5.22 12.74
CA LEU A 175 -2.90 4.88 11.43
C LEU A 175 -2.26 5.71 10.32
N VAL A 176 -2.30 5.20 9.08
CA VAL A 176 -1.81 5.95 7.91
C VAL A 176 -2.81 7.06 7.56
N HIS A 177 -2.33 8.29 7.50
CA HIS A 177 -3.12 9.42 7.01
C HIS A 177 -2.94 9.56 5.50
N ARG A 178 -3.76 8.81 4.75
CA ARG A 178 -3.60 8.62 3.31
C ARG A 178 -3.38 9.91 2.52
N ALA A 179 -2.33 9.94 1.71
CA ALA A 179 -2.08 10.97 0.71
C ALA A 179 -2.84 10.69 -0.61
N SER A 180 -3.32 9.46 -0.80
CA SER A 180 -3.96 9.01 -2.04
C SER A 180 -5.46 8.71 -1.92
N CYS A 181 -6.16 8.84 -3.04
CA CYS A 181 -7.53 8.39 -3.20
C CYS A 181 -7.59 7.08 -4.01
N CYS A 182 -8.04 5.99 -3.40
CA CYS A 182 -8.23 4.71 -4.09
C CYS A 182 -9.50 4.63 -4.96
N LEU A 183 -10.35 5.66 -4.94
CA LEU A 183 -11.62 5.74 -5.67
C LEU A 183 -12.71 4.72 -5.28
N LEU A 184 -12.53 3.97 -4.18
CA LEU A 184 -13.51 2.98 -3.72
C LEU A 184 -14.93 3.55 -3.56
N TYR A 185 -15.05 4.82 -3.14
CA TYR A 185 -16.33 5.50 -2.97
C TYR A 185 -17.14 5.67 -4.28
N ARG A 186 -16.54 5.41 -5.45
CA ARG A 186 -17.23 5.42 -6.75
C ARG A 186 -17.86 4.06 -7.09
N VAL A 187 -17.63 3.03 -6.27
CA VAL A 187 -18.32 1.73 -6.38
C VAL A 187 -19.67 1.84 -5.69
N PRO A 188 -20.81 1.56 -6.37
CA PRO A 188 -22.15 1.79 -5.82
C PRO A 188 -22.46 1.07 -4.50
N SER A 189 -21.89 -0.12 -4.30
CA SER A 189 -22.09 -0.92 -3.08
C SER A 189 -21.20 -0.52 -1.91
N GLU A 190 -20.27 0.42 -2.11
CA GLU A 190 -19.25 0.77 -1.14
C GLU A 190 -19.44 2.18 -0.60
N THR A 191 -19.05 2.36 0.66
CA THR A 191 -19.00 3.69 1.27
C THR A 191 -17.55 4.17 1.36
N MET A 192 -17.35 5.47 1.65
CA MET A 192 -16.00 5.98 1.89
C MET A 192 -15.37 5.22 3.06
N CYS A 193 -14.16 4.68 2.90
CA CYS A 193 -13.43 4.11 4.04
C CYS A 193 -13.12 5.19 5.09
N THR A 194 -12.88 4.79 6.34
CA THR A 194 -12.53 5.67 7.46
C THR A 194 -11.41 6.66 7.11
N ASP A 195 -10.39 6.17 6.42
CA ASP A 195 -9.17 6.94 6.10
C ASP A 195 -9.27 7.66 4.74
N CYS A 196 -10.45 7.67 4.11
CA CYS A 196 -10.63 8.20 2.77
C CYS A 196 -10.33 9.70 2.74
N PRO A 197 -9.36 10.22 1.96
CA PRO A 197 -9.02 11.64 1.97
C PRO A 197 -10.13 12.56 1.44
N ARG A 198 -11.21 11.99 0.86
CA ARG A 198 -12.40 12.74 0.40
C ARG A 198 -13.39 13.04 1.52
N ARG A 199 -13.29 12.38 2.68
CA ARG A 199 -14.08 12.72 3.87
C ARG A 199 -13.59 14.05 4.47
N ALA A 200 -14.49 14.79 5.12
CA ALA A 200 -14.13 15.99 5.86
C ALA A 200 -13.04 15.66 6.92
N ALA A 201 -12.15 16.61 7.19
CA ALA A 201 -11.03 16.36 8.11
C ALA A 201 -11.50 15.94 9.51
N VAL A 202 -12.59 16.55 10.00
CA VAL A 202 -13.23 16.21 11.28
C VAL A 202 -13.82 14.81 11.29
N ASP A 203 -14.57 14.42 10.24
CA ASP A 203 -15.17 13.09 10.14
C ASP A 203 -14.13 11.98 10.03
N ARG A 204 -12.98 12.27 9.40
CA ARG A 204 -11.85 11.32 9.36
C ARG A 204 -11.23 11.16 10.73
N ALA A 205 -10.95 12.25 11.44
CA ALA A 205 -10.40 12.16 12.79
C ALA A 205 -11.32 11.35 13.72
N LEU A 206 -12.63 11.61 13.65
CA LEU A 206 -13.64 10.86 14.39
C LEU A 206 -13.74 9.40 13.96
N GLY A 207 -13.77 9.12 12.65
CA GLY A 207 -13.80 7.75 12.14
C GLY A 207 -12.55 6.96 12.53
N LEU A 208 -11.38 7.57 12.44
CA LEU A 208 -10.10 6.97 12.85
C LEU A 208 -10.17 6.58 14.34
N SER A 209 -10.78 7.43 15.18
CA SER A 209 -11.07 7.16 16.60
C SER A 209 -11.99 6.00 16.91
N THR A 210 -12.94 5.72 16.03
CA THR A 210 -13.91 4.63 16.24
C THR A 210 -13.49 3.31 15.58
N ALA A 211 -12.59 3.35 14.59
CA ALA A 211 -12.11 2.17 13.86
C ALA A 211 -10.99 1.38 14.57
N ALA A 212 -10.49 1.88 15.70
CA ALA A 212 -9.54 1.16 16.51
C ALA A 212 -10.13 -0.17 17.03
N PRO A 213 -9.37 -1.27 17.01
CA PRO A 213 -9.85 -2.53 17.56
C PRO A 213 -10.24 -2.34 19.04
N PRO A 214 -11.38 -2.90 19.49
CA PRO A 214 -11.79 -2.77 20.88
C PRO A 214 -10.68 -3.30 21.80
N LEU A 215 -10.48 -2.59 22.92
CA LEU A 215 -9.53 -2.99 23.96
C LEU A 215 -9.76 -4.47 24.29
N ARG A 216 -8.75 -5.32 24.12
CA ARG A 216 -8.83 -6.70 24.59
C ARG A 216 -9.08 -6.67 26.11
N HIS A 217 -10.25 -7.11 26.54
CA HIS A 217 -10.56 -7.32 27.95
C HIS A 217 -9.60 -8.37 28.51
N GLY A 218 -8.52 -7.91 29.13
CA GLY A 218 -7.47 -8.76 29.68
C GLY A 218 -6.37 -8.01 30.44
N GLU A 219 -6.23 -6.70 30.23
CA GLU A 219 -5.26 -5.85 30.95
C GLU A 219 -5.94 -4.93 31.97
N ARG A 220 -6.88 -5.48 32.76
CA ARG A 220 -7.23 -4.91 34.06
C ARG A 220 -6.57 -5.78 35.12
N GLY A 221 -5.31 -5.47 35.42
CA GLY A 221 -4.70 -5.82 36.70
C GLY A 221 -5.07 -4.76 37.74
N PRO A 222 -5.06 -5.11 39.04
CA PRO A 222 -5.61 -4.30 40.13
C PRO A 222 -4.96 -2.92 40.28
#